data_AF-A0A9D0J4K6-F1
#
_entry.id   AF-A0A9D0J4K6-F1
#
_cell.length_a   1.000
_cell.length_b   1.000
_cell.length_c   1.000
_cell.angle_alpha   90.00
_cell.angle_beta   90.00
_cell.angle_gamma   90.00
#
_symmetry.space_group_name_H-M   'P 1'
#
loop_
_entity.id
_entity.type
_entity.pdbx_description
1 polymer ?
#
loop_
_entity_poly.entity_id
_entity_poly.type
_entity_poly.pdbx_seq_one_letter_code
_entity_poly.pdbx_strand_id
1 'polypeptide(L)' 'KLTQAKMAADLGVGIKTLSELYNAKRGISATMALKLSRYFGTTPQFWMTLQDNYDLYQAYLKEQKNIEQVPVLKQAS' A
#
# COMPACT_ATOMS: atom_id res chain seq x y z
N LYS A 1 22.94 -0.04 12.15
CA LYS A 1 22.10 -1.12 11.55
C LYS A 1 20.63 -0.73 11.71
N LEU A 2 19.83 -0.76 10.64
CA LEU A 2 18.39 -0.49 10.72
C LEU A 2 17.69 -1.72 11.34
N THR A 3 16.93 -1.52 12.42
CA THR A 3 16.11 -2.56 13.06
C THR A 3 14.64 -2.13 13.04
N GLN A 4 13.71 -3.09 13.11
CA GLN A 4 12.27 -2.76 13.17
C GLN A 4 11.94 -1.88 14.38
N ALA A 5 12.57 -2.13 15.54
CA ALA A 5 12.37 -1.30 16.73
C ALA A 5 12.83 0.15 16.51
N LYS A 6 14.00 0.35 15.90
CA LYS A 6 14.51 1.69 15.59
C LYS A 6 13.61 2.40 14.57
N MET A 7 13.23 1.73 13.49
CA MET A 7 12.37 2.31 12.47
C MET A 7 10.97 2.65 13.02
N ALA A 8 10.41 1.79 13.87
CA ALA A 8 9.12 2.06 14.51
C ALA A 8 9.18 3.32 15.40
N ALA A 9 10.25 3.46 16.18
CA ALA A 9 10.50 4.66 16.98
C ALA A 9 10.68 5.91 16.10
N ASP A 10 11.52 5.83 15.06
CA ASP A 10 11.80 6.95 14.16
C ASP A 10 10.52 7.41 13.40
N LEU A 11 9.62 6.47 13.06
CA LEU A 11 8.33 6.76 12.41
C LEU A 11 7.22 7.14 13.42
N GLY A 12 7.47 7.05 14.73
CA GLY A 12 6.46 7.27 15.77
C GLY A 12 5.25 6.34 15.61
N VAL A 13 5.50 5.05 15.42
CA VAL A 13 4.48 3.99 15.31
C VAL A 13 4.84 2.81 16.21
N GLY A 14 3.86 1.97 16.54
CA GLY A 14 4.12 0.75 17.29
C GLY A 14 4.96 -0.25 16.48
N ILE A 15 5.83 -1.01 17.14
CA ILE A 15 6.60 -2.10 16.51
C ILE A 15 5.64 -3.11 15.83
N LYS A 16 4.49 -3.38 16.46
CA LYS A 16 3.44 -4.23 15.88
C LYS A 16 2.91 -3.67 14.56
N THR A 17 2.67 -2.37 14.46
CA THR A 17 2.21 -1.72 13.22
C THR A 17 3.22 -1.90 12.10
N LEU A 18 4.51 -1.68 12.39
CA LEU A 18 5.56 -1.89 11.40
C LEU A 18 5.71 -3.37 11.03
N SER A 19 5.56 -4.28 11.99
CA SER A 19 5.61 -5.73 11.75
C SER A 19 4.43 -6.21 10.90
N GLU A 20 3.22 -5.70 11.14
CA GLU A 20 2.04 -6.00 10.31
C GLU A 20 2.21 -5.49 8.88
N LEU A 21 2.79 -4.30 8.71
CA LEU A 21 3.10 -3.73 7.40
C LEU A 21 4.15 -4.57 6.68
N TYR A 22 5.23 -4.96 7.36
CA TYR A 22 6.27 -5.83 6.80
C TYR A 22 5.73 -7.20 6.36
N ASN A 23 4.79 -7.77 7.13
CA ASN A 23 4.19 -9.07 6.82
C ASN A 23 2.95 -8.97 5.91
N ALA A 24 2.70 -7.82 5.28
CA ALA A 24 1.52 -7.57 4.44
C ALA A 24 0.17 -7.88 5.12
N LYS A 25 0.11 -7.87 6.47
CA LYS A 25 -1.11 -8.02 7.26
C LYS A 25 -1.89 -6.71 7.37
N ARG A 26 -1.25 -5.59 6.99
CA ARG A 26 -1.80 -4.24 6.98
C ARG A 26 -1.24 -3.50 5.76
N GLY A 27 -2.11 -2.86 5.01
CA GLY A 27 -1.71 -1.96 3.93
C GLY A 27 -1.13 -0.63 4.44
N ILE A 28 -0.43 0.07 3.55
CA ILE A 28 0.10 1.41 3.79
C ILE A 28 -1.07 2.41 3.77
N SER A 29 -1.32 3.07 4.90
CA SER A 29 -2.25 4.20 4.94
C SER A 29 -1.59 5.49 4.44
N ALA A 30 -2.39 6.49 4.05
CA ALA A 30 -1.88 7.81 3.65
C ALA A 30 -0.94 8.44 4.70
N THR A 31 -1.31 8.34 5.99
CA THR A 31 -0.46 8.81 7.10
C THR A 31 0.87 8.05 7.17
N MET A 32 0.86 6.74 6.93
CA MET A 32 2.09 5.96 6.89
C MET A 32 2.95 6.32 5.66
N ALA A 33 2.32 6.54 4.50
CA ALA A 33 3.01 6.98 3.29
C ALA A 33 3.75 8.32 3.50
N LEU A 34 3.11 9.30 4.17
CA LEU A 34 3.75 10.57 4.55
C LEU A 34 4.94 10.39 5.50
N LYS A 35 4.83 9.47 6.46
CA LYS A 35 5.92 9.16 7.40
C LYS A 35 7.10 8.49 6.69
N LEU A 36 6.81 7.48 5.87
CA LEU A 36 7.82 6.75 5.11
C LEU A 36 8.50 7.64 4.08
N SER A 37 7.76 8.54 3.42
CA SER A 37 8.33 9.49 2.46
C SER A 37 9.32 10.43 3.13
N ARG A 38 8.98 10.96 4.30
CA ARG A 38 9.88 11.82 5.07
C ARG A 38 11.08 11.05 5.60
N TYR A 39 10.90 9.80 6.04
CA TYR A 39 11.98 8.99 6.61
C TYR A 39 13.00 8.53 5.56
N PHE A 40 12.54 8.14 4.37
CA PHE A 40 13.39 7.59 3.31
C PHE A 40 13.76 8.59 2.21
N GLY A 41 13.29 9.84 2.29
CA GLY A 41 13.55 10.85 1.27
C GLY A 41 12.85 10.54 -0.07
N THR A 42 11.67 9.93 -0.02
CA THR A 42 10.84 9.62 -1.20
C THR A 42 9.57 10.47 -1.21
N THR A 43 8.62 10.17 -2.10
CA THR A 43 7.32 10.85 -2.16
C THR A 43 6.22 10.00 -1.51
N PRO A 44 5.17 10.61 -0.94
CA PRO A 44 4.00 9.86 -0.46
C PRO A 44 3.34 9.05 -1.59
N GLN A 45 3.30 9.60 -2.81
CA GLN A 45 2.74 8.96 -3.99
C GLN A 45 3.45 7.66 -4.33
N PHE A 46 4.78 7.61 -4.20
CA PHE A 46 5.52 6.37 -4.41
C PHE A 46 4.97 5.22 -3.54
N TRP A 47 4.73 5.48 -2.26
CA TRP A 47 4.18 4.47 -1.34
C TRP A 47 2.72 4.14 -1.61
N MET A 48 1.91 5.14 -1.97
CA MET A 48 0.50 4.92 -2.33
C MET A 48 0.38 4.09 -3.61
N THR A 49 1.16 4.36 -4.65
CA THR A 49 1.17 3.57 -5.88
C THR A 49 1.53 2.10 -5.63
N LEU A 50 2.48 1.82 -4.71
CA LEU A 50 2.77 0.44 -4.31
C LEU A 50 1.58 -0.23 -3.65
N GLN A 51 0.87 0.49 -2.77
CA GLN A 51 -0.34 -0.02 -2.11
C GLN A 51 -1.46 -0.27 -3.11
N ASP A 52 -1.74 0.70 -3.99
CA ASP A 52 -2.78 0.62 -5.01
C ASP A 52 -2.53 -0.56 -5.96
N ASN A 53 -1.29 -0.74 -6.41
CA ASN A 53 -0.91 -1.86 -7.28
C ASN A 53 -1.10 -3.21 -6.59
N TYR A 54 -0.72 -3.31 -5.30
CA TYR A 54 -0.93 -4.53 -4.53
C TYR A 54 -2.42 -4.84 -4.37
N ASP A 55 -3.23 -3.85 -4.00
CA ASP A 55 -4.66 -4.01 -3.79
C ASP A 55 -5.40 -4.37 -5.09
N LEU A 56 -5.05 -3.71 -6.20
CA LEU A 56 -5.57 -4.05 -7.53
C LEU A 56 -5.23 -5.48 -7.93
N TYR A 57 -3.98 -5.92 -7.68
CA TYR A 57 -3.57 -7.28 -8.00
C TYR A 57 -4.32 -8.32 -7.15
N GLN A 58 -4.46 -8.09 -5.83
CA GLN A 58 -5.23 -8.98 -4.96
C GLN A 58 -6.72 -9.02 -5.35
N ALA A 59 -7.32 -7.87 -5.65
CA ALA A 59 -8.70 -7.78 -6.11
C ALA A 59 -8.90 -8.53 -7.43
N TYR A 60 -7.98 -8.35 -8.39
CA TYR A 60 -8.01 -9.06 -9.66
C TYR A 60 -7.98 -10.58 -9.46
N LEU A 61 -7.06 -11.10 -8.63
CA LEU A 61 -6.98 -12.54 -8.36
C LEU A 61 -8.25 -13.10 -7.73
N LYS A 62 -8.94 -12.31 -6.90
CA LYS A 62 -10.16 -12.73 -6.20
C LYS A 62 -11.41 -12.65 -7.08
N GLU A 63 -11.48 -11.65 -7.96
CA GLU A 63 -12.70 -11.30 -8.69
C GLU A 63 -12.56 -11.39 -10.21
N GLN A 64 -11.50 -12.03 -10.72
CA GLN A 64 -11.16 -12.10 -12.15
C GLN A 64 -12.38 -12.37 -13.04
N LYS A 65 -13.14 -13.44 -12.75
CA LYS A 65 -14.31 -13.83 -13.55
C LYS A 65 -15.41 -12.76 -13.55
N ASN A 66 -15.59 -12.05 -12.44
CA ASN A 66 -16.61 -11.00 -12.33
C ASN A 66 -16.16 -9.75 -13.08
N ILE A 67 -14.88 -9.39 -12.99
CA ILE A 67 -14.27 -8.25 -13.68
C ILE A 67 -14.35 -8.44 -15.21
N GLU A 68 -14.03 -9.63 -15.71
CA GLU A 68 -14.06 -9.93 -17.15
C GLU A 68 -15.48 -9.86 -17.76
N GLN A 69 -16.53 -9.98 -16.93
CA GLN A 69 -17.92 -9.84 -17.37
C GLN A 69 -18.41 -8.39 -17.42
N VAL A 70 -17.65 -7.43 -16.88
CA VAL A 70 -18.04 -6.02 -16.89
C VAL A 70 -18.00 -5.48 -18.32
N PRO A 71 -19.13 -4.99 -18.86
CA PRO A 71 -19.15 -4.47 -20.22
C PRO A 71 -18.40 -3.14 -20.32
N VAL A 72 -17.61 -2.98 -21.39
CA VAL A 72 -17.01 -1.69 -21.71
C VAL A 72 -18.10 -0.75 -22.22
N LEU A 73 -18.23 0.42 -21.59
CA LEU A 73 -19.14 1.46 -22.05
C LEU A 73 -18.70 1.93 -23.44
N LYS A 74 -19.46 1.59 -24.47
CA LYS A 74 -19.27 2.16 -25.80
C LYS A 74 -19.82 3.58 -25.79
N GLN A 75 -18.94 4.57 -25.94
CA GLN A 75 -19.38 5.95 -26.17
C GLN A 75 -20.09 6.00 -27.54
N ALA A 76 -21.33 6.52 -27.57
CA ALA A 76 -21.99 6.81 -28.83
C ALA A 76 -21.25 7.97 -29.51
N SER A 77 -20.77 7.70 -30.73
CA SER A 77 -20.25 8.72 -31.65
C SER A 77 -21.38 9.58 -32.19
#